data_AF-A0A0L7L0Q3-F1
#
_entry.id   AF-A0A0L7L0Q3-F1
#
_cell.length_a   1.000
_cell.length_b   1.000
_cell.length_c   1.000
_cell.angle_alpha   90.00
_cell.angle_beta   90.00
_cell.angle_gamma   90.00
#
_symmetry.space_group_name_H-M   'P 1'
#
loop_
_entity.id
_entity.type
_entity.pdbx_description
1 polymer ?
#
loop_
_entity_poly.entity_id
_entity_poly.type
_entity_poly.pdbx_seq_one_letter_code
_entity_poly.pdbx_strand_id
1 'polypeptide(L)'
;MGNYFTVNMEENFKNNQEFIQNINKIKMERQIQLQHQLQERQMAMTIAKNRDTCLFRRTKRPYLLMPLIPLTFTTLYYWDLAYGNKIHRIRMEAEHIMTHEADYLEMPFRRTKRPYLLMPLIPLTFTTLYYWDLAYGNKIHRIRMEAEHIMTHEADYLEMPCGLPTPSSIDLGRLDAEEKKKIHPPLL
;
A
#
# COMPACT_ATOMS: atom_id res chain seq x y z
N MET A 1 41.79 29.93 52.09
CA MET A 1 40.65 30.69 51.55
C MET A 1 40.54 30.33 50.08
N GLY A 2 39.63 29.42 49.73
CA GLY A 2 39.51 28.84 48.40
C GLY A 2 38.89 29.81 47.38
N ASN A 3 39.40 29.77 46.15
CA ASN A 3 39.19 30.73 45.07
C ASN A 3 37.72 30.88 44.62
N TYR A 4 37.13 32.04 44.85
CA TYR A 4 35.83 32.46 44.27
C TYR A 4 35.82 32.42 42.73
N PHE A 5 36.98 32.57 42.08
CA PHE A 5 37.10 32.56 40.63
C PHE A 5 36.88 31.17 40.01
N THR A 6 37.32 30.10 40.66
CA THR A 6 37.16 28.72 40.13
C THR A 6 35.72 28.24 40.28
N VAL A 7 35.05 28.64 41.37
CA VAL A 7 33.63 28.31 41.64
C VAL A 7 32.72 28.95 40.57
N ASN A 8 32.90 30.23 40.26
CA ASN A 8 32.13 30.91 39.21
C ASN A 8 32.33 30.28 37.81
N MET A 9 33.53 29.80 37.50
CA MET A 9 33.81 29.15 36.21
C MET A 9 33.10 27.79 36.12
N GLU A 10 33.16 26.98 37.17
CA GLU A 10 32.51 25.66 37.24
C GLU A 10 30.99 25.78 37.15
N GLU A 11 30.39 26.77 37.82
CA GLU A 11 28.96 27.06 37.76
C GLU A 11 28.51 27.44 36.34
N ASN A 12 29.29 28.26 35.63
CA ASN A 12 29.00 28.59 34.22
C ASN A 12 29.08 27.38 33.30
N PHE A 13 30.03 26.46 33.52
CA PHE A 13 30.10 25.21 32.75
C PHE A 13 28.92 24.28 33.06
N LYS A 14 28.50 24.17 34.32
CA LYS A 14 27.31 23.40 34.73
C LYS A 14 26.04 23.97 34.11
N ASN A 15 25.82 25.28 34.20
CA ASN A 15 24.67 25.95 33.58
C ASN A 15 24.63 25.73 32.06
N ASN A 16 25.79 25.75 31.39
CA ASN A 16 25.87 25.45 29.97
C ASN A 16 25.58 23.98 29.64
N GLN A 17 26.02 23.04 30.49
CA GLN A 17 25.68 21.62 30.36
C GLN A 17 24.18 21.37 30.56
N GLU A 18 23.58 21.96 31.60
CA GLU A 18 22.15 21.89 31.86
C GLU A 18 21.34 22.50 30.71
N PHE A 19 21.78 23.63 30.16
CA PHE A 19 21.18 24.23 28.97
C PHE A 19 21.19 23.27 27.78
N ILE A 20 22.33 22.63 27.49
CA ILE A 20 22.45 21.64 26.41
C ILE A 20 21.52 20.45 26.64
N GLN A 21 21.43 19.93 27.87
CA GLN A 21 20.53 18.83 28.23
C GLN A 21 19.06 19.22 28.06
N ASN A 22 18.68 20.41 28.51
CA ASN A 22 17.32 20.94 28.37
C ASN A 22 16.93 21.11 26.89
N ILE A 23 17.84 21.61 26.05
CA ILE A 23 17.61 21.73 24.60
C ILE A 23 17.42 20.34 23.96
N ASN A 24 18.23 19.35 24.33
CA ASN A 24 18.09 17.99 23.83
C ASN A 24 16.74 17.37 24.24
N LYS A 25 16.33 17.58 25.49
CA LYS A 25 15.02 17.14 26.00
C LYS A 25 13.87 17.78 25.23
N ILE A 26 13.86 19.12 25.10
CA ILE A 26 12.83 19.87 24.37
C ILE A 26 12.76 19.43 22.90
N LYS A 27 13.91 19.18 22.26
CA LYS A 27 13.97 18.69 20.88
C LYS A 27 13.31 17.33 20.75
N MET A 28 13.58 16.41 21.67
CA MET A 28 12.96 15.08 21.68
C MET A 28 11.46 15.17 21.90
N GLU A 29 10.98 15.96 22.86
CA GLU A 29 9.54 16.13 23.13
C GLU A 29 8.79 16.64 21.89
N ARG A 30 9.33 17.66 21.21
CA ARG A 30 8.73 18.17 19.95
C ARG A 30 8.72 17.12 18.86
N GLN A 31 9.80 16.35 18.71
CA GLN A 31 9.88 15.28 17.71
C GLN A 31 8.82 14.20 17.97
N ILE A 32 8.64 13.80 19.24
CA ILE A 32 7.64 12.82 19.66
C ILE A 32 6.22 13.36 19.39
N GLN A 33 5.95 14.62 19.71
CA GLN A 33 4.65 15.25 19.44
C GLN A 33 4.34 15.32 17.93
N LEU A 34 5.31 15.67 17.09
CA LEU A 34 5.14 15.67 15.64
C LEU A 34 4.88 14.25 15.11
N GLN A 35 5.61 13.26 15.62
CA GLN A 35 5.40 11.86 15.25
C GLN A 35 4.02 11.37 15.67
N HIS A 36 3.54 11.76 16.85
CA HIS A 36 2.19 11.43 17.33
C HIS A 36 1.12 11.94 16.37
N GLN A 37 1.17 13.23 16.04
CA GLN A 37 0.20 13.86 15.16
C GLN A 37 0.22 13.30 13.73
N LEU A 38 1.38 12.84 13.26
CA LEU A 38 1.49 12.15 11.98
C LEU A 38 0.92 10.73 12.06
N GLN A 39 1.22 10.01 13.14
CA GLN A 39 0.73 8.67 13.38
C GLN A 39 -0.79 8.64 13.49
N GLU A 40 -1.41 9.52 14.27
CA GLU A 40 -2.86 9.64 14.38
C GLU A 40 -3.50 9.86 13.00
N ARG A 41 -2.96 10.79 12.20
CA ARG A 41 -3.46 11.03 10.83
C ARG A 41 -3.31 9.82 9.92
N GLN A 42 -2.19 9.10 10.01
CA GLN A 42 -1.97 7.89 9.24
C GLN A 42 -2.92 6.77 9.68
N MET A 43 -3.10 6.59 10.98
CA MET A 43 -4.01 5.60 11.55
C MET A 43 -5.46 5.89 11.16
N ALA A 44 -5.92 7.14 11.29
CA ALA A 44 -7.24 7.58 10.83
C ALA A 44 -7.44 7.26 9.34
N MET A 45 -6.44 7.56 8.51
CA MET A 45 -6.49 7.26 7.08
C MET A 45 -6.53 5.76 6.80
N THR A 46 -5.79 4.93 7.55
CA THR A 46 -5.85 3.47 7.39
C THR A 46 -7.20 2.89 7.78
N ILE A 47 -7.79 3.36 8.88
CA ILE A 47 -9.11 2.94 9.35
C ILE A 47 -10.18 3.36 8.33
N ALA A 48 -10.19 4.63 7.92
CA ALA A 48 -11.10 5.14 6.90
C ALA A 48 -10.98 4.34 5.59
N LYS A 49 -9.75 4.07 5.13
CA LYS A 49 -9.51 3.26 3.92
C LYS A 49 -10.10 1.86 4.06
N ASN A 50 -9.94 1.21 5.22
CA ASN A 50 -10.46 -0.13 5.47
C ASN A 50 -11.99 -0.17 5.53
N ARG A 51 -12.65 0.87 6.08
CA ARG A 51 -14.11 1.01 6.06
C ARG A 51 -14.62 1.19 4.62
N ASP A 52 -13.93 2.02 3.84
CA ASP A 52 -14.34 2.34 2.47
C ASP A 52 -14.13 1.20 1.46
N THR A 53 -13.08 0.38 1.63
CA THR A 53 -12.88 -0.82 0.79
C THR A 53 -13.96 -1.88 1.04
N CYS A 54 -14.44 -2.03 2.27
CA CYS A 54 -15.55 -2.89 2.61
C CYS A 54 -16.85 -2.42 1.92
N LEU A 55 -17.13 -1.12 1.99
CA LEU A 55 -18.29 -0.52 1.31
C LEU A 55 -18.19 -0.67 -0.21
N PHE A 56 -17.03 -0.40 -0.81
CA PHE A 56 -16.82 -0.60 -2.26
C PHE A 56 -17.03 -2.06 -2.67
N ARG A 57 -16.58 -3.03 -1.86
CA ARG A 57 -16.80 -4.46 -2.10
C ARG A 57 -18.28 -4.86 -1.96
N ARG A 58 -19.04 -4.15 -1.12
CA ARG A 58 -20.47 -4.39 -0.88
C ARG A 58 -21.38 -3.70 -1.91
N THR A 59 -21.02 -2.50 -2.37
CA THR A 59 -21.75 -1.76 -3.41
C THR A 59 -21.30 -2.21 -4.81
N LYS A 60 -21.88 -3.31 -5.30
CA LYS A 60 -21.66 -3.79 -6.67
C LYS A 60 -22.02 -2.70 -7.69
N ARG A 61 -21.03 -2.08 -8.34
CA ARG A 61 -21.24 -1.21 -9.51
C ARG A 61 -20.99 -2.00 -10.80
N PRO A 62 -22.02 -2.64 -11.40
CA PRO A 62 -21.85 -3.45 -12.61
C PRO A 62 -21.39 -2.63 -13.82
N TYR A 63 -21.58 -1.32 -13.81
CA TYR A 63 -21.11 -0.40 -14.86
C TYR A 63 -19.58 -0.42 -15.04
N LEU A 64 -18.82 -0.73 -13.99
CA LEU A 64 -17.37 -0.90 -14.05
C LEU A 64 -16.95 -2.16 -14.84
N LEU A 65 -17.84 -3.15 -14.94
CA LEU A 65 -17.68 -4.38 -15.73
C LEU A 65 -18.33 -4.29 -17.11
N MET A 66 -19.06 -3.22 -17.41
CA MET A 66 -19.71 -3.04 -18.71
C MET A 66 -18.76 -3.10 -19.92
N PRO A 67 -17.53 -2.55 -19.89
CA PRO A 67 -16.59 -2.69 -21.02
C PRO A 67 -16.08 -4.12 -21.21
N LEU A 68 -16.22 -4.99 -20.20
CA LEU A 68 -15.87 -6.40 -20.32
C LEU A 68 -16.84 -7.15 -21.24
N ILE A 69 -18.09 -6.71 -21.35
CA ILE A 69 -19.12 -7.40 -22.13
C ILE A 69 -18.78 -7.37 -23.64
N PRO A 70 -18.51 -6.22 -24.29
CA PRO A 70 -18.05 -6.19 -25.68
C PRO A 70 -16.71 -6.91 -25.90
N LEU A 71 -15.81 -6.85 -24.91
CA LEU A 71 -14.53 -7.55 -24.97
C LEU A 71 -14.74 -9.06 -25.02
N THR A 72 -15.58 -9.62 -24.14
CA THR A 72 -15.88 -11.06 -24.11
C THR A 72 -16.55 -11.51 -25.40
N PHE A 73 -17.46 -10.71 -25.95
CA PHE A 73 -18.12 -11.03 -27.22
C PHE A 73 -17.15 -11.02 -28.40
N THR A 74 -16.28 -10.00 -28.49
CA THR A 74 -15.27 -9.92 -29.56
C THR A 74 -14.22 -11.00 -29.43
N THR A 75 -13.72 -11.30 -28.22
CA THR A 75 -12.73 -12.37 -28.01
C THR A 75 -13.30 -13.74 -28.34
N LEU A 76 -14.55 -14.03 -27.97
CA LEU A 76 -15.28 -15.25 -28.35
C LEU A 76 -15.43 -15.36 -29.86
N TYR A 77 -15.88 -14.30 -30.52
CA TYR A 77 -16.04 -14.26 -31.98
C TYR A 77 -14.70 -14.49 -32.72
N TYR A 78 -13.62 -13.86 -32.25
CA TYR A 78 -12.30 -14.05 -32.83
C TYR A 78 -11.70 -15.43 -32.52
N TRP A 79 -12.01 -16.01 -31.35
CA TRP A 79 -11.68 -17.38 -31.02
C TRP A 79 -12.38 -18.35 -31.97
N ASP A 80 -13.66 -18.14 -32.25
CA ASP A 80 -14.46 -18.95 -33.17
C ASP A 80 -13.90 -18.90 -34.61
N LEU A 81 -13.57 -17.70 -35.12
CA LEU A 81 -12.90 -17.51 -36.40
C LEU A 81 -11.51 -18.19 -36.48
N ALA A 82 -10.77 -18.20 -35.36
CA ALA A 82 -9.46 -18.86 -35.29
C ALA A 82 -9.59 -20.39 -35.20
N TYR A 83 -10.61 -20.90 -34.50
CA TYR A 83 -10.90 -22.32 -34.37
C TYR A 83 -11.49 -22.92 -35.65
N GLY A 84 -12.38 -22.21 -36.35
CA GLY A 84 -12.96 -22.67 -37.62
C GLY A 84 -11.89 -22.96 -38.67
N ASN A 85 -10.90 -22.07 -38.81
CA ASN A 85 -9.76 -22.29 -39.71
C ASN A 85 -8.86 -23.46 -39.29
N LYS A 86 -8.79 -23.81 -38.00
CA LYS A 86 -8.06 -25.00 -37.52
C LYS A 86 -8.84 -26.29 -37.80
N ILE A 87 -10.16 -26.30 -37.60
CA ILE A 87 -11.00 -27.48 -37.88
C ILE A 87 -10.98 -27.78 -39.38
N HIS A 88 -11.13 -26.76 -40.23
CA HIS A 88 -10.99 -26.93 -41.69
C HIS A 88 -9.60 -27.42 -42.09
N ARG A 89 -8.55 -26.98 -41.39
CA ARG A 89 -7.17 -27.42 -41.64
C ARG A 89 -6.90 -28.85 -41.19
N ILE A 90 -7.36 -29.25 -40.00
CA ILE A 90 -7.24 -30.62 -39.49
C ILE A 90 -8.06 -31.59 -40.36
N ARG A 91 -9.22 -31.14 -40.85
CA ARG A 91 -10.06 -31.91 -41.78
C ARG A 91 -9.40 -32.09 -43.14
N MET A 92 -8.78 -31.03 -43.70
CA MET A 92 -8.00 -31.11 -44.94
C MET A 92 -6.74 -31.95 -44.77
N GLU A 93 -6.05 -31.88 -43.62
CA GLU A 93 -4.92 -32.75 -43.29
C GLU A 93 -5.37 -34.22 -43.18
N ALA A 94 -6.50 -34.51 -42.53
CA ALA A 94 -7.03 -35.87 -42.45
C ALA A 94 -7.42 -36.44 -43.82
N GLU A 95 -8.04 -35.63 -44.70
CA GLU A 95 -8.36 -36.03 -46.08
C GLU A 95 -7.09 -36.26 -46.92
N HIS A 96 -6.05 -35.43 -46.72
CA HIS A 96 -4.77 -35.57 -47.41
C HIS A 96 -3.95 -36.77 -46.92
N ILE A 97 -4.00 -37.08 -45.61
CA ILE A 97 -3.37 -38.27 -45.00
C ILE A 97 -4.01 -39.56 -45.51
N MET A 98 -5.32 -39.56 -45.83
CA MET A 98 -5.98 -40.71 -46.45
C MET A 98 -5.54 -40.96 -47.90
N THR A 99 -4.92 -39.97 -48.56
CA THR A 99 -4.52 -40.04 -49.97
C THR A 99 -3.02 -40.18 -50.21
N HIS A 100 -2.17 -39.92 -49.21
CA HIS A 100 -0.71 -39.88 -49.36
C HIS A 100 -0.01 -40.92 -48.46
N GLU A 101 0.13 -42.14 -48.98
CA GLU A 101 1.34 -42.95 -48.74
C GLU A 101 2.57 -42.37 -49.48
N ALA A 102 2.42 -41.33 -50.30
CA ALA A 102 3.48 -40.79 -51.14
C ALA A 102 4.11 -39.52 -50.56
N ASP A 103 5.40 -39.60 -50.25
CA ASP A 103 6.37 -38.52 -50.21
C ASP A 103 6.35 -37.51 -49.04
N TYR A 104 7.15 -37.86 -48.03
CA TYR A 104 8.17 -37.03 -47.36
C TYR A 104 7.90 -35.53 -47.13
N LEU A 105 7.89 -35.18 -45.84
CA LEU A 105 8.65 -34.10 -45.20
C LEU A 105 8.50 -32.63 -45.68
N GLU A 106 8.41 -31.73 -44.68
CA GLU A 106 8.64 -30.28 -44.72
C GLU A 106 7.44 -29.35 -45.00
N MET A 107 6.65 -29.07 -43.95
CA MET A 107 5.88 -27.82 -43.87
C MET A 107 6.24 -27.06 -42.58
N PRO A 108 6.91 -25.89 -42.65
CA PRO A 108 7.18 -25.10 -41.47
C PRO A 108 5.89 -24.44 -40.97
N PHE A 109 5.55 -24.69 -39.70
CA PHE A 109 4.41 -24.08 -39.00
C PHE A 109 4.57 -22.55 -38.92
N ARG A 110 4.00 -21.81 -39.89
CA ARG A 110 3.95 -20.35 -39.84
C ARG A 110 2.86 -19.87 -38.88
N ARG A 111 3.27 -19.41 -37.69
CA ARG A 111 2.40 -18.66 -36.76
C ARG A 111 1.85 -17.40 -37.45
N THR A 112 0.54 -17.31 -37.60
CA THR A 112 -0.11 -16.11 -38.16
C THR A 112 -0.10 -15.00 -37.11
N LYS A 113 0.87 -14.09 -37.16
CA LYS A 113 0.90 -12.88 -36.31
C LYS A 113 -0.02 -11.81 -36.91
N ARG A 114 -1.26 -11.68 -36.42
CA ARG A 114 -2.19 -10.63 -36.85
C ARG A 114 -2.37 -9.59 -35.73
N PRO A 115 -1.48 -8.59 -35.60
CA PRO A 115 -1.56 -7.57 -34.56
C PRO A 115 -2.82 -6.69 -34.68
N TYR A 116 -3.40 -6.58 -35.88
CA TYR A 116 -4.67 -5.86 -36.12
C TYR A 116 -5.87 -6.44 -35.34
N LEU A 117 -5.79 -7.67 -34.83
CA LEU A 117 -6.81 -8.21 -33.92
C LEU A 117 -6.83 -7.52 -32.55
N LEU A 118 -5.75 -6.83 -32.15
CA LEU A 118 -5.66 -6.11 -30.87
C LEU A 118 -6.05 -4.63 -30.99
N MET A 119 -6.34 -4.13 -32.19
CA MET A 119 -6.75 -2.74 -32.42
C MET A 119 -7.96 -2.28 -31.57
N PRO A 120 -9.06 -3.06 -31.42
CA PRO A 120 -10.20 -2.64 -30.58
C PRO A 120 -9.89 -2.63 -29.08
N LEU A 121 -8.75 -3.22 -28.66
CA LEU A 121 -8.34 -3.23 -27.26
C LEU A 121 -7.89 -1.83 -26.80
N ILE A 122 -7.27 -1.04 -27.69
CA ILE A 122 -6.66 0.26 -27.37
C ILE A 122 -7.70 1.31 -26.91
N PRO A 123 -8.81 1.57 -27.65
CA PRO A 123 -9.82 2.52 -27.17
C PRO A 123 -10.53 2.01 -25.92
N LEU A 124 -10.77 0.70 -25.82
CA LEU A 124 -11.45 0.11 -24.67
C LEU A 124 -10.61 0.22 -23.38
N THR A 125 -9.30 -0.06 -23.45
CA THR A 125 -8.40 0.09 -22.30
C THR A 125 -8.35 1.55 -21.85
N PHE A 126 -8.29 2.49 -22.78
CA PHE A 126 -8.31 3.93 -22.46
C PHE A 126 -9.62 4.35 -21.76
N THR A 127 -10.78 3.95 -22.27
CA THR A 127 -12.08 4.24 -21.64
C THR A 127 -12.20 3.60 -20.25
N THR A 128 -11.74 2.35 -20.09
CA THR A 128 -11.75 1.67 -18.78
C THR A 128 -10.88 2.39 -17.75
N LEU A 129 -9.69 2.82 -18.15
CA LEU A 129 -8.76 3.58 -17.29
C LEU A 129 -9.34 4.94 -16.90
N TYR A 130 -9.99 5.64 -17.83
CA TYR A 130 -10.65 6.91 -17.54
C TYR A 130 -11.77 6.76 -16.50
N TYR A 131 -12.62 5.74 -16.62
CA TYR A 131 -13.66 5.48 -15.62
C TYR A 131 -13.09 5.03 -14.27
N TRP A 132 -11.95 4.33 -14.26
CA TRP A 132 -11.23 4.00 -13.03
C TRP A 132 -10.68 5.24 -12.34
N ASP A 133 -10.09 6.17 -13.09
CA ASP A 133 -9.51 7.42 -12.56
C ASP A 133 -10.58 8.32 -11.93
N LEU A 134 -11.71 8.53 -12.63
CA LEU A 134 -12.85 9.28 -12.10
C LEU A 134 -13.43 8.66 -10.82
N ALA A 135 -13.51 7.32 -10.77
CA ALA A 135 -13.98 6.61 -9.58
C ALA A 135 -12.99 6.72 -8.42
N TYR A 136 -11.67 6.75 -8.71
CA TYR A 136 -10.62 6.86 -7.71
C TYR A 136 -10.59 8.24 -7.03
N GLY A 137 -10.77 9.33 -7.79
CA GLY A 137 -10.82 10.69 -7.24
C GLY A 137 -11.90 10.86 -6.18
N ASN A 138 -13.13 10.45 -6.49
CA ASN A 138 -14.25 10.51 -5.55
C ASN A 138 -14.04 9.59 -4.32
N LYS A 139 -13.33 8.47 -4.49
CA LYS A 139 -12.94 7.58 -3.40
C LYS A 139 -11.94 8.23 -2.44
N ILE A 140 -10.92 8.92 -2.96
CA ILE A 140 -9.93 9.61 -2.10
C ILE A 140 -10.60 10.69 -1.26
N HIS A 141 -11.49 11.48 -1.87
CA HIS A 141 -12.19 12.55 -1.14
C HIS A 141 -13.04 11.99 0.01
N ARG A 142 -13.78 10.89 -0.25
CA ARG A 142 -14.57 10.22 0.78
C ARG A 142 -13.72 9.63 1.90
N ILE A 143 -12.62 8.96 1.58
CA ILE A 143 -11.68 8.43 2.58
C ILE A 143 -11.12 9.56 3.45
N ARG A 144 -10.84 10.73 2.84
CA ARG A 144 -10.34 11.89 3.57
C ARG A 144 -11.39 12.46 4.52
N MET A 145 -12.64 12.60 4.05
CA MET A 145 -13.74 13.06 4.91
C MET A 145 -14.03 12.08 6.05
N GLU A 146 -14.02 10.77 5.78
CA GLU A 146 -14.18 9.74 6.82
C GLU A 146 -13.02 9.79 7.82
N ALA A 147 -11.78 9.99 7.37
CA ALA A 147 -10.64 10.15 8.26
C ALA A 147 -10.76 11.40 9.16
N GLU A 148 -11.23 12.53 8.62
CA GLU A 148 -11.51 13.74 9.40
C GLU A 148 -12.65 13.52 10.40
N HIS A 149 -13.68 12.75 10.02
CA HIS A 149 -14.75 12.36 10.92
C HIS A 149 -14.22 11.52 12.09
N ILE A 150 -13.39 10.50 11.84
CA ILE A 150 -12.78 9.67 12.88
C ILE A 150 -11.93 10.52 13.82
N MET A 151 -11.12 11.45 13.30
CA MET A 151 -10.29 12.33 14.12
C MET A 151 -11.08 13.27 15.03
N THR A 152 -12.29 13.66 14.64
CA THR A 152 -13.10 14.67 15.37
C THR A 152 -14.15 14.05 16.28
N HIS A 153 -14.73 12.91 15.88
CA HIS A 153 -15.87 12.27 16.56
C HIS A 153 -15.51 10.93 17.21
N GLU A 154 -14.45 10.26 16.77
CA GLU A 154 -14.10 8.90 17.22
C GLU A 154 -12.61 8.79 17.62
N ALA A 155 -12.10 9.80 18.35
CA ALA A 155 -10.69 9.87 18.76
C ALA A 155 -10.22 8.66 19.57
N ASP A 156 -11.13 7.99 20.30
CA ASP A 156 -10.83 6.80 21.11
C ASP A 156 -10.23 5.65 20.30
N TYR A 157 -10.54 5.53 18.99
CA TYR A 157 -9.94 4.50 18.13
C TYR A 157 -8.49 4.79 17.74
N LEU A 158 -8.01 6.02 17.95
CA LEU A 158 -6.69 6.49 17.55
C LEU A 158 -5.67 6.45 18.69
N GLU A 159 -6.13 6.27 19.94
CA GLU A 159 -5.25 6.24 21.09
C GLU A 159 -4.32 5.03 21.03
N MET A 160 -3.03 5.30 21.25
CA MET A 160 -2.06 4.22 21.37
C MET A 160 -2.23 3.47 22.69
N PRO A 161 -2.11 2.13 22.68
CA PRO A 161 -1.96 1.39 23.93
C PRO A 161 -0.73 1.91 24.67
N CYS A 162 -0.88 2.18 25.97
CA CYS A 162 0.15 2.76 26.85
C CYS A 162 0.48 4.26 26.65
N GLY A 163 -0.27 4.99 25.80
CA GLY A 163 -0.13 6.44 25.64
C GLY A 163 1.19 6.88 24.99
N LEU A 164 1.43 8.20 24.99
CA LEU A 164 2.63 8.78 24.36
C LEU A 164 3.88 8.58 25.24
N PRO A 165 4.97 7.97 24.73
CA PRO A 165 6.20 7.83 25.50
C PRO A 165 6.85 9.20 25.70
N THR A 166 7.00 9.62 26.96
CA THR A 166 7.71 10.85 27.34
C THR A 166 9.14 10.52 27.78
N PRO A 167 10.11 11.46 27.65
CA PRO A 167 11.47 11.25 28.16
C PRO A 167 11.47 10.79 29.62
N SER A 168 10.59 11.38 30.44
CA SER A 168 10.40 11.00 31.84
C SER A 168 9.92 9.56 32.02
N SER A 169 8.97 9.08 31.20
CA SER A 169 8.53 7.68 31.25
C SER A 169 9.62 6.69 30.82
N ILE A 170 10.52 7.10 29.92
CA ILE A 170 11.67 6.28 29.50
C ILE A 170 12.67 6.17 30.64
N ASP A 171 12.98 7.29 31.30
CA ASP A 171 13.91 7.31 32.43
C ASP A 171 13.37 6.49 33.60
N LEU A 172 12.07 6.62 33.92
CA LEU A 172 11.40 5.78 34.91
C LEU A 172 11.53 4.28 34.53
N GLY A 173 11.25 3.93 33.27
CA GLY A 173 11.38 2.54 32.80
C GLY A 173 12.81 2.00 32.88
N ARG A 174 13.83 2.86 32.75
CA ARG A 174 15.23 2.48 32.95
C ARG A 174 15.54 2.24 34.42
N LEU A 175 15.06 3.11 35.31
CA LEU A 175 15.20 2.95 36.76
C LEU A 175 14.52 1.66 37.24
N ASP A 176 13.28 1.40 36.80
CA ASP A 176 12.55 0.17 37.12
C ASP A 176 13.30 -1.08 36.64
N ALA A 177 13.94 -1.02 35.47
CA ALA A 177 14.74 -2.11 34.95
C ALA A 177 16.02 -2.34 35.80
N GLU A 178 16.63 -1.29 36.31
CA GLU A 178 17.76 -1.37 37.25
C GLU A 178 17.32 -1.92 38.61
N GLU A 179 16.17 -1.49 39.13
CA GLU A 179 15.60 -2.01 40.37
C GLU A 179 15.25 -3.50 40.26
N LYS A 180 14.62 -3.92 39.16
CA LYS A 180 14.31 -5.34 38.92
C LYS A 180 15.55 -6.23 38.89
N LYS A 181 16.67 -5.75 38.34
CA LYS A 181 17.96 -6.45 38.38
C LYS A 181 18.52 -6.61 39.79
N LYS A 182 18.24 -5.66 40.70
CA LYS A 182 18.63 -5.74 42.12
C LYS A 182 17.76 -6.76 42.88
N ILE A 183 16.47 -6.83 42.56
CA ILE A 183 15.50 -7.71 43.22
C ILE A 183 15.67 -9.17 42.76
N HIS A 184 15.96 -9.38 41.47
CA HIS A 184 16.21 -10.69 40.88
C HIS A 184 17.62 -10.69 40.29
N PRO A 185 18.66 -10.99 41.10
CA PRO A 185 19.98 -11.18 40.54
C PRO A 185 19.91 -12.32 39.51
N PRO A 186 20.56 -12.18 38.34
CA PRO A 186 20.58 -13.25 37.36
C PRO A 186 21.15 -14.50 38.03
N LEU A 187 20.35 -15.57 38.07
CA LEU A 187 20.83 -16.88 38.48
C LEU A 187 21.89 -17.29 37.45
N LEU A 188 23.14 -17.31 37.90
CA LEU A 188 24.31 -17.78 37.16
C LEU A 188 24.14 -19.26 36.78
#